data_AF-A0A228PZ18-F1
#
_entry.id   AF-A0A228PZ18-F1
#
_cell.length_a   1.000
_cell.length_b   1.000
_cell.length_c   1.000
_cell.angle_alpha   90.00
_cell.angle_beta   90.00
_cell.angle_gamma   90.00
#
_symmetry.space_group_name_H-M   'P 1'
#
loop_
_entity.id
_entity.type
_entity.pdbx_description
1 polymer ?
#
loop_
_entity_poly.entity_id
_entity_poly.type
_entity_poly.pdbx_seq_one_letter_code
_entity_poly.pdbx_strand_id
1 'polypeptide(L)'
;MLERAGVKPEQVSEVIMGQVLTAGSGQNPARQSLIKAGLPSAVPGMTINKVCGSGLKAVMLAANAIVAGDAEIVIAGGQENMSASPHVLPGSRDGFRMGDAKLVDTMIVDGLWDVYNQYHMGITAENVAKEYGITREEQDAFAALSQNKAEAAQKAGRFDDEIVPVAIPQRKGEPLQFATDEFVRHGVTAESLAGLKPAFSKDGSVTAANASGLNDGAAAVLVMSAQKAAALGLTPLARIKAYANAGVDPSVMGMGPVPASRRALERAGWTPGDLDLMEINEAFAAQALAVHKQMGWDTSKVNVNG
;
A
#
# COMPACT_ATOMS: atom_id res chain seq x y z
N MET A 1 -10.54 7.37 -13.52
CA MET A 1 -10.02 8.61 -12.87
C MET A 1 -10.06 9.81 -13.81
N LEU A 2 -9.31 9.82 -14.93
CA LEU A 2 -9.33 10.95 -15.89
C LEU A 2 -10.74 11.30 -16.38
N GLU A 3 -11.54 10.27 -16.72
CA GLU A 3 -12.95 10.43 -17.09
C GLU A 3 -13.78 11.06 -15.96
N ARG A 4 -13.66 10.56 -14.72
CA ARG A 4 -14.34 11.11 -13.53
C ARG A 4 -13.98 12.58 -13.29
N ALA A 5 -12.75 12.97 -13.60
CA ALA A 5 -12.25 14.34 -13.42
C ALA A 5 -12.49 15.24 -14.65
N GLY A 6 -12.97 14.70 -15.79
CA GLY A 6 -13.08 15.45 -17.04
C GLY A 6 -11.75 15.99 -17.59
N VAL A 7 -10.62 15.36 -17.23
CA VAL A 7 -9.28 15.76 -17.68
C VAL A 7 -8.86 14.92 -18.86
N LYS A 8 -8.44 15.58 -19.94
CA LYS A 8 -8.02 14.86 -21.15
C LYS A 8 -6.62 14.26 -20.99
N PRO A 9 -6.34 13.09 -21.57
CA PRO A 9 -5.04 12.43 -21.45
C PRO A 9 -3.83 13.30 -21.83
N GLU A 10 -3.96 14.17 -22.84
CA GLU A 10 -2.91 15.07 -23.31
C GLU A 10 -2.57 16.21 -22.34
N GLN A 11 -3.39 16.44 -21.30
CA GLN A 11 -3.13 17.45 -20.28
C GLN A 11 -2.24 16.93 -19.15
N VAL A 12 -1.99 15.61 -19.09
CA VAL A 12 -1.16 14.99 -18.06
C VAL A 12 0.31 15.29 -18.34
N SER A 13 0.99 15.87 -17.36
CA SER A 13 2.41 16.21 -17.41
C SER A 13 3.30 14.99 -17.18
N GLU A 14 2.92 14.10 -16.23
CA GLU A 14 3.71 12.92 -15.87
C GLU A 14 2.85 11.85 -15.19
N VAL A 15 3.28 10.59 -15.29
CA VAL A 15 2.74 9.46 -14.53
C VAL A 15 3.82 8.86 -13.61
N ILE A 16 3.55 8.80 -12.31
CA ILE A 16 4.45 8.21 -11.31
C ILE A 16 3.71 7.06 -10.62
N MET A 17 4.15 5.82 -10.84
CA MET A 17 3.54 4.65 -10.21
C MET A 17 4.56 3.88 -9.37
N GLY A 18 4.18 3.54 -8.15
CA GLY A 18 4.89 2.59 -7.33
C GLY A 18 4.64 1.16 -7.79
N GLN A 19 5.69 0.37 -7.97
CA GLN A 19 5.60 -1.08 -8.13
C GLN A 19 6.90 -1.70 -7.59
N VAL A 20 6.78 -2.67 -6.69
CA VAL A 20 7.90 -3.30 -5.99
C VAL A 20 8.38 -4.51 -6.78
N LEU A 21 7.45 -5.41 -7.13
CA LEU A 21 7.77 -6.67 -7.78
C LEU A 21 7.82 -6.48 -9.31
N THR A 22 9.01 -6.12 -9.80
CA THR A 22 9.23 -5.80 -11.22
C THR A 22 10.03 -6.86 -11.99
N ALA A 23 10.33 -7.99 -11.37
CA ALA A 23 11.08 -9.06 -12.00
C ALA A 23 10.33 -9.61 -13.23
N GLY A 24 10.93 -9.48 -14.41
CA GLY A 24 10.31 -9.95 -15.66
C GLY A 24 9.13 -9.10 -16.17
N SER A 25 8.75 -8.02 -15.50
CA SER A 25 7.62 -7.17 -15.89
C SER A 25 7.87 -6.34 -17.17
N GLY A 26 9.09 -6.36 -17.71
CA GLY A 26 9.50 -5.53 -18.85
C GLY A 26 9.98 -4.13 -18.44
N GLN A 27 10.28 -3.29 -19.42
CA GLN A 27 10.79 -1.94 -19.17
C GLN A 27 9.70 -1.05 -18.56
N ASN A 28 10.01 -0.42 -17.43
CA ASN A 28 9.23 0.66 -16.81
C ASN A 28 7.71 0.39 -16.73
N PRO A 29 7.25 -0.41 -15.76
CA PRO A 29 5.82 -0.75 -15.59
C PRO A 29 4.87 0.46 -15.55
N ALA A 30 5.23 1.57 -14.93
CA ALA A 30 4.43 2.80 -14.94
C ALA A 30 4.17 3.31 -16.38
N ARG A 31 5.20 3.24 -17.24
CA ARG A 31 5.10 3.58 -18.66
C ARG A 31 4.26 2.59 -19.45
N GLN A 32 4.26 1.31 -19.06
CA GLN A 32 3.33 0.34 -19.67
C GLN A 32 1.89 0.67 -19.30
N SER A 33 1.64 0.97 -18.03
CA SER A 33 0.30 1.32 -17.52
C SER A 33 -0.26 2.56 -18.19
N LEU A 34 0.52 3.63 -18.34
CA LEU A 34 0.04 4.85 -18.98
C LEU A 34 -0.31 4.63 -20.47
N ILE A 35 0.50 3.86 -21.20
CA ILE A 35 0.23 3.55 -22.61
C ILE A 35 -1.01 2.66 -22.73
N LYS A 36 -1.15 1.66 -21.85
CA LYS A 36 -2.34 0.79 -21.80
C LYS A 36 -3.61 1.55 -21.42
N ALA A 37 -3.50 2.61 -20.62
CA ALA A 37 -4.59 3.51 -20.27
C ALA A 37 -4.92 4.52 -21.39
N GLY A 38 -4.22 4.49 -22.52
CA GLY A 38 -4.49 5.35 -23.68
C GLY A 38 -3.88 6.75 -23.59
N LEU A 39 -2.94 7.00 -22.67
CA LEU A 39 -2.25 8.29 -22.62
C LEU A 39 -1.29 8.46 -23.82
N PRO A 40 -1.11 9.69 -24.33
CA PRO A 40 -0.19 9.95 -25.43
C PRO A 40 1.25 9.53 -25.10
N SER A 41 1.97 9.05 -26.11
CA SER A 41 3.38 8.66 -25.95
C SER A 41 4.30 9.81 -25.52
N ALA A 42 3.88 11.06 -25.70
CA ALA A 42 4.60 12.23 -25.22
C ALA A 42 4.63 12.35 -23.68
N VAL A 43 3.68 11.75 -22.95
CA VAL A 43 3.56 11.87 -21.49
C VAL A 43 4.60 10.98 -20.78
N PRO A 44 5.62 11.51 -20.09
CA PRO A 44 6.61 10.68 -19.39
C PRO A 44 5.99 9.81 -18.30
N GLY A 45 6.63 8.68 -18.01
CA GLY A 45 6.23 7.75 -16.96
C GLY A 45 7.43 7.22 -16.18
N MET A 46 7.32 7.15 -14.86
CA MET A 46 8.38 6.65 -13.97
C MET A 46 7.83 5.63 -12.98
N THR A 47 8.51 4.49 -12.89
CA THR A 47 8.26 3.48 -11.85
C THR A 47 9.18 3.76 -10.66
N ILE A 48 8.62 3.78 -9.45
CA ILE A 48 9.40 3.95 -8.21
C ILE A 48 9.23 2.74 -7.30
N ASN A 49 10.25 2.48 -6.47
CA ASN A 49 10.20 1.46 -5.43
C ASN A 49 10.66 2.06 -4.09
N LYS A 50 9.74 2.09 -3.14
CA LYS A 50 9.94 2.34 -1.71
C LYS A 50 9.17 1.29 -0.88
N VAL A 51 9.17 0.04 -1.35
CA VAL A 51 8.42 -1.10 -0.79
C VAL A 51 6.94 -0.69 -0.57
N CYS A 52 6.31 -1.00 0.57
CA CYS A 52 4.92 -0.64 0.86
C CYS A 52 4.65 0.88 0.76
N GLY A 53 5.68 1.72 0.96
CA GLY A 53 5.55 3.18 0.86
C GLY A 53 5.49 3.72 -0.57
N SER A 54 5.62 2.87 -1.61
CA SER A 54 5.77 3.31 -3.00
C SER A 54 4.58 4.13 -3.49
N GLY A 55 3.35 3.66 -3.28
CA GLY A 55 2.14 4.32 -3.77
C GLY A 55 1.96 5.73 -3.19
N LEU A 56 2.09 5.86 -1.87
CA LEU A 56 1.99 7.16 -1.20
C LEU A 56 3.19 8.07 -1.53
N LYS A 57 4.39 7.49 -1.70
CA LYS A 57 5.56 8.26 -2.11
C LYS A 57 5.40 8.85 -3.51
N ALA A 58 4.71 8.17 -4.42
CA ALA A 58 4.40 8.72 -5.75
C ALA A 58 3.60 10.02 -5.63
N VAL A 59 2.59 10.07 -4.76
CA VAL A 59 1.79 11.28 -4.50
C VAL A 59 2.65 12.42 -3.93
N MET A 60 3.60 12.11 -3.04
CA MET A 60 4.55 13.10 -2.52
C MET A 60 5.48 13.63 -3.62
N LEU A 61 5.91 12.79 -4.56
CA LEU A 61 6.76 13.21 -5.68
C LEU A 61 5.97 14.07 -6.68
N ALA A 62 4.71 13.73 -6.94
CA ALA A 62 3.81 14.56 -7.74
C ALA A 62 3.64 15.95 -7.12
N ALA A 63 3.38 16.02 -5.80
CA ALA A 63 3.31 17.30 -5.09
C ALA A 63 4.62 18.10 -5.19
N ASN A 64 5.78 17.44 -5.05
CA ASN A 64 7.08 18.09 -5.22
C ASN A 64 7.26 18.67 -6.62
N ALA A 65 6.98 17.92 -7.69
CA ALA A 65 7.13 18.36 -9.07
C ALA A 65 6.22 19.57 -9.38
N ILE A 66 4.99 19.56 -8.87
CA ILE A 66 4.05 20.66 -9.02
C ILE A 66 4.52 21.91 -8.26
N VAL A 67 5.01 21.77 -7.04
CA VAL A 67 5.54 22.89 -6.25
C VAL A 67 6.81 23.46 -6.88
N ALA A 68 7.65 22.63 -7.49
CA ALA A 68 8.85 23.05 -8.20
C ALA A 68 8.55 23.77 -9.52
N GLY A 69 7.33 23.64 -10.05
CA GLY A 69 6.94 24.19 -11.35
C GLY A 69 7.28 23.28 -12.54
N ASP A 70 7.70 22.05 -12.28
CA ASP A 70 8.09 21.08 -13.32
C ASP A 70 6.88 20.36 -13.96
N ALA A 71 5.75 20.30 -13.24
CA ALA A 71 4.53 19.63 -13.69
C ALA A 71 3.27 20.40 -13.28
N GLU A 72 2.17 20.25 -14.05
CA GLU A 72 0.88 20.86 -13.72
C GLU A 72 -0.16 19.82 -13.26
N ILE A 73 -0.19 18.65 -13.92
CA ILE A 73 -1.13 17.56 -13.65
C ILE A 73 -0.34 16.25 -13.67
N VAL A 74 -0.33 15.53 -12.55
CA VAL A 74 0.40 14.27 -12.40
C VAL A 74 -0.56 13.18 -11.98
N ILE A 75 -0.49 12.02 -12.63
CA ILE A 75 -1.12 10.79 -12.13
C ILE A 75 -0.13 10.12 -11.19
N ALA A 76 -0.54 9.89 -9.95
CA ALA A 76 0.33 9.32 -8.93
C ALA A 76 -0.37 8.20 -8.16
N GLY A 77 0.33 7.10 -7.92
CA GLY A 77 -0.27 5.95 -7.26
C GLY A 77 0.66 4.75 -7.14
N GLY A 78 0.06 3.57 -7.02
CA GLY A 78 0.77 2.30 -6.97
C GLY A 78 0.00 1.21 -7.70
N GLN A 79 0.73 0.18 -8.12
CA GLN A 79 0.19 -1.03 -8.73
C GLN A 79 1.05 -2.22 -8.33
N GLU A 80 0.41 -3.34 -8.02
CA GLU A 80 1.11 -4.55 -7.65
C GLU A 80 0.31 -5.79 -8.06
N ASN A 81 1.04 -6.85 -8.41
CA ASN A 81 0.47 -8.18 -8.58
C ASN A 81 1.46 -9.19 -7.96
N MET A 82 1.22 -9.52 -6.69
CA MET A 82 2.04 -10.46 -5.94
C MET A 82 1.83 -11.89 -6.42
N SER A 83 0.60 -12.22 -6.85
CA SER A 83 0.25 -13.55 -7.39
C SER A 83 1.07 -13.94 -8.62
N ALA A 84 1.46 -12.96 -9.45
CA ALA A 84 2.21 -13.15 -10.68
C ALA A 84 3.73 -13.06 -10.51
N SER A 85 4.23 -12.89 -9.28
CA SER A 85 5.65 -12.77 -9.02
C SER A 85 6.43 -14.03 -9.44
N PRO A 86 7.51 -13.90 -10.23
CA PRO A 86 8.26 -15.07 -10.68
C PRO A 86 9.26 -15.54 -9.63
N HIS A 87 9.84 -16.71 -9.86
CA HIS A 87 11.13 -17.04 -9.27
C HIS A 87 12.26 -16.53 -10.17
N VAL A 88 13.42 -16.20 -9.58
CA VAL A 88 14.66 -15.88 -10.29
C VAL A 88 15.72 -16.96 -10.02
N LEU A 89 16.65 -17.14 -10.96
CA LEU A 89 17.77 -18.08 -10.85
C LEU A 89 19.10 -17.30 -10.86
N PRO A 90 19.59 -16.82 -9.70
CA PRO A 90 20.86 -16.10 -9.60
C PRO A 90 22.03 -16.95 -10.11
N GLY A 91 22.96 -16.34 -10.85
CA GLY A 91 24.11 -17.05 -11.46
C GLY A 91 23.80 -17.76 -12.79
N SER A 92 22.54 -17.76 -13.25
CA SER A 92 22.13 -18.42 -14.50
C SER A 92 22.86 -17.92 -15.75
N ARG A 93 23.34 -16.67 -15.77
CA ARG A 93 24.15 -16.12 -16.87
C ARG A 93 25.52 -16.79 -16.97
N ASP A 94 26.13 -17.12 -15.84
CA ASP A 94 27.45 -17.76 -15.77
C ASP A 94 27.36 -19.28 -15.91
N GLY A 95 26.19 -19.85 -15.58
CA GLY A 95 25.92 -21.27 -15.58
C GLY A 95 26.34 -21.96 -14.27
N PHE A 96 25.84 -23.17 -14.06
CA PHE A 96 26.11 -23.97 -12.85
C PHE A 96 26.95 -25.18 -13.23
N ARG A 97 28.26 -25.14 -12.95
CA ARG A 97 29.21 -26.16 -13.41
C ARG A 97 28.97 -27.54 -12.81
N MET A 98 28.70 -27.61 -11.50
CA MET A 98 28.39 -28.83 -10.75
C MET A 98 27.82 -28.43 -9.38
N GLY A 99 26.84 -29.18 -8.86
CA GLY A 99 26.18 -28.91 -7.57
C GLY A 99 24.81 -28.24 -7.71
N ASP A 100 24.15 -28.02 -6.57
CA ASP A 100 22.79 -27.49 -6.52
C ASP A 100 22.73 -25.98 -6.80
N ALA A 101 21.59 -25.52 -7.33
CA ALA A 101 21.25 -24.12 -7.52
C ALA A 101 19.86 -23.84 -6.93
N LYS A 102 19.64 -22.60 -6.46
CA LYS A 102 18.38 -22.21 -5.81
C LYS A 102 17.57 -21.30 -6.73
N LEU A 103 16.31 -21.68 -6.97
CA LEU A 103 15.29 -20.75 -7.44
C LEU A 103 14.84 -19.89 -6.25
N VAL A 104 14.89 -18.57 -6.45
CA VAL A 104 14.59 -17.58 -5.41
C VAL A 104 13.24 -16.94 -5.71
N ASP A 105 12.33 -16.99 -4.74
CA ASP A 105 11.04 -16.34 -4.81
C ASP A 105 11.21 -14.80 -4.72
N THR A 106 10.81 -14.09 -5.77
CA THR A 106 10.98 -12.62 -5.85
C THR A 106 9.98 -11.88 -4.97
N MET A 107 8.77 -12.39 -4.75
CA MET A 107 7.82 -11.78 -3.80
C MET A 107 8.42 -11.75 -2.40
N ILE A 108 9.03 -12.86 -1.98
CA ILE A 108 9.68 -12.92 -0.67
C ILE A 108 10.89 -12.01 -0.64
N VAL A 109 11.87 -12.19 -1.53
CA VAL A 109 13.17 -11.51 -1.42
C VAL A 109 13.11 -10.02 -1.74
N ASP A 110 12.31 -9.62 -2.73
CA ASP A 110 12.25 -8.21 -3.16
C ASP A 110 11.18 -7.42 -2.40
N GLY A 111 10.20 -8.09 -1.78
CA GLY A 111 9.06 -7.47 -1.09
C GLY A 111 9.01 -7.67 0.41
N LEU A 112 9.39 -8.84 0.94
CA LEU A 112 9.03 -9.30 2.28
C LEU A 112 10.21 -9.77 3.14
N TRP A 113 11.43 -9.60 2.66
CA TRP A 113 12.65 -10.06 3.32
C TRP A 113 13.54 -8.89 3.72
N ASP A 114 13.92 -8.82 4.99
CA ASP A 114 14.83 -7.80 5.46
C ASP A 114 16.26 -8.12 5.02
N VAL A 115 16.84 -7.23 4.22
CA VAL A 115 18.20 -7.40 3.67
C VAL A 115 19.26 -7.35 4.78
N TYR A 116 19.01 -6.64 5.88
CA TYR A 116 20.03 -6.38 6.90
C TYR A 116 20.09 -7.48 7.96
N ASN A 117 18.92 -7.98 8.36
CA ASN A 117 18.78 -8.99 9.41
C ASN A 117 18.49 -10.39 8.87
N GLN A 118 18.24 -10.53 7.57
CA GLN A 118 18.01 -11.80 6.90
C GLN A 118 16.84 -12.61 7.50
N TYR A 119 15.68 -11.98 7.62
CA TYR A 119 14.43 -12.63 8.00
C TYR A 119 13.20 -12.00 7.35
N HIS A 120 12.04 -12.66 7.47
CA HIS A 120 10.77 -12.17 6.94
C HIS A 120 10.26 -10.94 7.72
N MET A 121 9.50 -10.05 7.07
CA MET A 121 8.86 -8.88 7.72
C MET A 121 8.03 -9.26 8.95
N GLY A 122 7.45 -10.45 8.97
CA GLY A 122 6.73 -10.97 10.14
C GLY A 122 7.57 -11.04 11.41
N ILE A 123 8.88 -11.24 11.31
CA ILE A 123 9.80 -11.19 12.46
C ILE A 123 9.98 -9.76 12.97
N THR A 124 9.97 -8.74 12.09
CA THR A 124 9.97 -7.34 12.54
C THR A 124 8.71 -7.00 13.34
N ALA A 125 7.57 -7.60 12.98
CA ALA A 125 6.33 -7.44 13.72
C ALA A 125 6.40 -8.11 15.10
N GLU A 126 7.02 -9.29 15.21
CA GLU A 126 7.30 -9.92 16.52
C GLU A 126 8.24 -9.07 17.39
N ASN A 127 9.26 -8.44 16.79
CA ASN A 127 10.16 -7.53 17.51
C ASN A 127 9.38 -6.34 18.09
N VAL A 128 8.51 -5.73 17.28
CA VAL A 128 7.63 -4.63 17.72
C VAL A 128 6.65 -5.10 18.80
N ALA A 129 6.02 -6.27 18.63
CA ALA A 129 5.12 -6.82 19.64
C ALA A 129 5.83 -6.97 20.99
N LYS A 130 7.05 -7.52 20.98
CA LYS A 130 7.87 -7.68 22.18
C LYS A 130 8.31 -6.36 22.79
N GLU A 131 8.80 -5.42 21.98
CA GLU A 131 9.31 -4.13 22.46
C GLU A 131 8.22 -3.24 23.07
N TYR A 132 7.04 -3.22 22.45
CA TYR A 132 5.93 -2.35 22.86
C TYR A 132 4.90 -3.05 23.75
N GLY A 133 5.11 -4.34 24.04
CA GLY A 133 4.26 -5.16 24.90
C GLY A 133 2.87 -5.36 24.32
N ILE A 134 2.79 -5.63 23.01
CA ILE A 134 1.52 -5.90 22.31
C ILE A 134 1.24 -7.40 22.38
N THR A 135 0.17 -7.78 23.07
CA THR A 135 -0.13 -9.20 23.30
C THR A 135 -0.77 -9.86 22.08
N ARG A 136 -0.81 -11.19 22.08
CA ARG A 136 -1.50 -11.98 21.05
C ARG A 136 -3.01 -11.64 21.02
N GLU A 137 -3.61 -11.52 22.19
CA GLU A 137 -5.04 -11.24 22.36
C GLU A 137 -5.38 -9.84 21.84
N GLU A 138 -4.54 -8.85 22.07
CA GLU A 138 -4.71 -7.50 21.51
C GLU A 138 -4.63 -7.53 19.98
N GLN A 139 -3.67 -8.28 19.41
CA GLN A 139 -3.53 -8.42 17.96
C GLN A 139 -4.74 -9.09 17.31
N ASP A 140 -5.24 -10.18 17.90
CA ASP A 140 -6.41 -10.90 17.40
C ASP A 140 -7.70 -10.07 17.54
N ALA A 141 -7.86 -9.33 18.65
CA ALA A 141 -8.99 -8.43 18.83
C ALA A 141 -8.98 -7.29 17.81
N PHE A 142 -7.81 -6.70 17.55
CA PHE A 142 -7.63 -5.68 16.52
C PHE A 142 -7.98 -6.20 15.12
N ALA A 143 -7.46 -7.39 14.77
CA ALA A 143 -7.72 -7.99 13.47
C ALA A 143 -9.21 -8.33 13.26
N ALA A 144 -9.88 -8.86 14.29
CA ALA A 144 -11.32 -9.09 14.23
C ALA A 144 -12.12 -7.79 14.06
N LEU A 145 -11.71 -6.71 14.74
CA LEU A 145 -12.33 -5.40 14.59
C LEU A 145 -12.15 -4.85 13.16
N SER A 146 -10.96 -4.96 12.58
CA SER A 146 -10.66 -4.58 11.19
C SER A 146 -11.58 -5.32 10.21
N GLN A 147 -11.66 -6.65 10.29
CA GLN A 147 -12.55 -7.46 9.46
C GLN A 147 -14.02 -7.06 9.59
N ASN A 148 -14.48 -6.77 10.82
CA ASN A 148 -15.86 -6.39 11.07
C ASN A 148 -16.20 -4.97 10.56
N LYS A 149 -15.26 -4.02 10.64
CA LYS A 149 -15.41 -2.68 10.02
C LYS A 149 -15.46 -2.80 8.49
N ALA A 150 -14.59 -3.61 7.89
CA ALA A 150 -14.57 -3.88 6.45
C ALA A 150 -15.86 -4.56 5.97
N GLU A 151 -16.34 -5.57 6.69
CA GLU A 151 -17.63 -6.21 6.42
C GLU A 151 -18.79 -5.20 6.47
N ALA A 152 -18.83 -4.34 7.49
CA ALA A 152 -19.85 -3.31 7.62
C ALA A 152 -19.77 -2.27 6.48
N ALA A 153 -18.57 -1.86 6.08
CA ALA A 153 -18.34 -0.94 4.97
C ALA A 153 -18.76 -1.54 3.62
N GLN A 154 -18.44 -2.81 3.36
CA GLN A 154 -18.90 -3.53 2.17
C GLN A 154 -20.43 -3.64 2.13
N LYS A 155 -21.06 -4.04 3.24
CA LYS A 155 -22.52 -4.15 3.33
C LYS A 155 -23.25 -2.81 3.18
N ALA A 156 -22.59 -1.72 3.56
CA ALA A 156 -23.11 -0.36 3.44
C ALA A 156 -22.73 0.33 2.11
N GLY A 157 -22.03 -0.35 1.19
CA GLY A 157 -21.64 0.21 -0.11
C GLY A 157 -20.62 1.35 -0.02
N ARG A 158 -19.80 1.41 1.04
CA ARG A 158 -18.88 2.56 1.26
C ARG A 158 -17.70 2.58 0.29
N PHE A 159 -17.41 1.46 -0.37
CA PHE A 159 -16.34 1.34 -1.35
C PHE A 159 -16.80 1.55 -2.80
N ASP A 160 -18.11 1.65 -3.04
CA ASP A 160 -18.69 1.68 -4.40
C ASP A 160 -18.19 2.88 -5.21
N ASP A 161 -17.93 4.01 -4.55
CA ASP A 161 -17.44 5.24 -5.19
C ASP A 161 -15.95 5.17 -5.58
N GLU A 162 -15.14 4.42 -4.83
CA GLU A 162 -13.68 4.36 -5.02
C GLU A 162 -13.23 3.17 -5.87
N ILE A 163 -13.98 2.07 -5.88
CA ILE A 163 -13.67 0.90 -6.72
C ILE A 163 -14.01 1.18 -8.19
N VAL A 164 -13.11 0.78 -9.08
CA VAL A 164 -13.36 0.69 -10.53
C VAL A 164 -13.36 -0.79 -10.90
N PRO A 165 -14.44 -1.33 -11.50
CA PRO A 165 -14.49 -2.73 -11.89
C PRO A 165 -13.36 -3.12 -12.86
N VAL A 166 -12.76 -4.28 -12.62
CA VAL A 166 -11.79 -4.91 -13.52
C VAL A 166 -12.49 -6.01 -14.31
N ALA A 167 -12.53 -5.87 -15.63
CA ALA A 167 -13.13 -6.86 -16.53
C ALA A 167 -12.18 -8.06 -16.72
N ILE A 168 -12.53 -9.21 -16.15
CA ILE A 168 -11.76 -10.46 -16.22
C ILE A 168 -12.24 -11.32 -17.40
N PRO A 169 -11.40 -11.53 -18.43
CA PRO A 169 -11.79 -12.33 -19.60
C PRO A 169 -12.21 -13.75 -19.23
N GLN A 170 -13.31 -14.21 -19.82
CA GLN A 170 -13.83 -15.57 -19.65
C GLN A 170 -13.60 -16.38 -20.92
N ARG A 171 -13.39 -17.70 -20.80
CA ARG A 171 -13.22 -18.58 -21.98
C ARG A 171 -14.43 -18.55 -22.92
N LYS A 172 -15.63 -18.36 -22.35
CA LYS A 172 -16.90 -18.19 -23.06
C LYS A 172 -17.77 -17.21 -22.28
N GLY A 173 -18.46 -16.31 -22.98
CA GLY A 173 -19.35 -15.32 -22.38
C GLY A 173 -18.69 -13.97 -22.13
N GLU A 174 -19.46 -13.05 -21.55
CA GLU A 174 -19.01 -11.71 -21.21
C GLU A 174 -17.94 -11.72 -20.10
N PRO A 175 -17.04 -10.71 -20.05
CA PRO A 175 -16.07 -10.59 -18.97
C PRO A 175 -16.74 -10.49 -17.59
N LEU A 176 -16.21 -11.22 -16.61
CA LEU A 176 -16.63 -11.10 -15.22
C LEU A 176 -16.14 -9.75 -14.68
N GLN A 177 -17.04 -8.93 -14.13
CA GLN A 177 -16.69 -7.67 -13.50
C GLN A 177 -16.25 -7.92 -12.06
N PHE A 178 -14.94 -7.81 -11.80
CA PHE A 178 -14.40 -7.88 -10.44
C PHE A 178 -14.43 -6.49 -9.81
N ALA A 179 -15.23 -6.31 -8.77
CA ALA A 179 -15.47 -5.00 -8.13
C ALA A 179 -15.71 -5.11 -6.61
N THR A 180 -15.15 -6.12 -5.96
CA THR A 180 -15.36 -6.35 -4.53
C THR A 180 -14.06 -6.88 -3.92
N ASP A 181 -13.65 -6.31 -2.79
CA ASP A 181 -12.46 -6.76 -2.07
C ASP A 181 -12.70 -8.17 -1.48
N GLU A 182 -12.22 -9.18 -2.19
CA GLU A 182 -12.49 -10.59 -1.88
C GLU A 182 -11.73 -11.14 -0.66
N PHE A 183 -10.76 -10.38 -0.13
CA PHE A 183 -9.96 -10.79 1.03
C PHE A 183 -10.68 -10.55 2.37
N VAL A 184 -11.73 -9.72 2.39
CA VAL A 184 -12.51 -9.47 3.60
C VAL A 184 -13.26 -10.74 4.00
N ARG A 185 -13.05 -11.18 5.23
CA ARG A 185 -13.71 -12.37 5.79
C ARG A 185 -14.83 -11.92 6.73
N HIS A 186 -16.07 -12.17 6.33
CA HIS A 186 -17.24 -11.81 7.13
C HIS A 186 -17.39 -12.74 8.35
N GLY A 187 -17.93 -12.20 9.44
CA GLY A 187 -18.27 -12.93 10.66
C GLY A 187 -17.06 -13.31 11.52
N VAL A 188 -15.96 -12.56 11.44
CA VAL A 188 -14.74 -12.84 12.22
C VAL A 188 -14.94 -12.41 13.67
N THR A 189 -14.56 -13.30 14.58
CA THR A 189 -14.55 -13.06 16.03
C THR A 189 -13.14 -13.25 16.57
N ALA A 190 -12.75 -12.53 17.63
CA ALA A 190 -11.43 -12.67 18.24
C ALA A 190 -11.17 -14.12 18.69
N GLU A 191 -12.21 -14.80 19.21
CA GLU A 191 -12.17 -16.20 19.63
C GLU A 191 -11.87 -17.14 18.45
N SER A 192 -12.42 -16.84 17.27
CA SER A 192 -12.14 -17.63 16.06
C SER A 192 -10.69 -17.51 15.58
N LEU A 193 -9.98 -16.45 15.98
CA LEU A 193 -8.58 -16.22 15.61
C LEU A 193 -7.60 -16.84 16.62
N ALA A 194 -7.98 -16.92 17.90
CA ALA A 194 -7.12 -17.38 18.99
C ALA A 194 -6.48 -18.77 18.74
N GLY A 195 -7.19 -19.67 18.06
CA GLY A 195 -6.70 -21.02 17.75
C GLY A 195 -5.61 -21.11 16.68
N LEU A 196 -5.30 -20.01 15.98
CA LEU A 196 -4.31 -20.02 14.90
C LEU A 196 -2.88 -20.06 15.44
N LYS A 197 -2.06 -20.87 14.76
CA LYS A 197 -0.63 -21.00 15.06
C LYS A 197 0.13 -19.76 14.59
N PRO A 198 1.17 -19.35 15.31
CA PRO A 198 2.10 -18.33 14.86
C PRO A 198 2.70 -18.66 13.48
N ALA A 199 2.82 -17.65 12.61
CA ALA A 199 3.24 -17.82 11.22
C ALA A 199 4.77 -17.71 11.02
N PHE A 200 5.46 -16.96 11.87
CA PHE A 200 6.86 -16.59 11.64
C PHE A 200 7.85 -17.07 12.71
N SER A 201 7.38 -17.25 13.96
CA SER A 201 8.18 -17.77 15.08
C SER A 201 7.37 -18.80 15.85
N LYS A 202 7.98 -19.89 16.33
CA LYS A 202 7.26 -20.99 17.01
C LYS A 202 6.47 -20.54 18.22
N ASP A 203 7.06 -19.62 19.00
CA ASP A 203 6.47 -19.03 20.20
C ASP A 203 6.04 -17.57 19.96
N GLY A 204 5.76 -17.25 18.69
CA GLY A 204 5.37 -15.91 18.24
C GLY A 204 3.93 -15.54 18.56
N SER A 205 3.60 -14.29 18.30
CA SER A 205 2.26 -13.71 18.45
C SER A 205 1.58 -13.41 17.11
N VAL A 206 2.36 -13.31 16.03
CA VAL A 206 1.88 -12.96 14.70
C VAL A 206 1.39 -14.22 13.98
N THR A 207 0.16 -14.17 13.49
CA THR A 207 -0.52 -15.25 12.76
C THR A 207 -0.98 -14.79 11.39
N ALA A 208 -1.45 -15.72 10.56
CA ALA A 208 -2.05 -15.40 9.27
C ALA A 208 -3.35 -14.57 9.37
N ALA A 209 -3.99 -14.49 10.55
CA ALA A 209 -5.22 -13.72 10.71
C ALA A 209 -5.03 -12.34 11.32
N ASN A 210 -3.87 -12.07 11.94
CA ASN A 210 -3.53 -10.76 12.49
C ASN A 210 -2.37 -10.08 11.72
N ALA A 211 -2.08 -10.60 10.52
CA ALA A 211 -1.22 -10.02 9.50
C ALA A 211 -2.04 -9.81 8.22
N SER A 212 -1.65 -8.83 7.39
CA SER A 212 -2.26 -8.65 6.08
C SER A 212 -1.94 -9.83 5.14
N GLY A 213 -2.72 -9.95 4.08
CA GLY A 213 -2.51 -10.96 3.04
C GLY A 213 -1.38 -10.60 2.06
N LEU A 214 -1.29 -11.47 1.04
CA LEU A 214 -0.58 -11.20 -0.21
C LEU A 214 -1.66 -10.88 -1.23
N ASN A 215 -1.64 -9.68 -1.81
CA ASN A 215 -2.78 -9.13 -2.53
C ASN A 215 -2.34 -8.47 -3.85
N ASP A 216 -3.29 -8.39 -4.78
CA ASP A 216 -3.13 -7.74 -6.08
C ASP A 216 -4.04 -6.52 -6.15
N GLY A 217 -3.55 -5.42 -6.73
CA GLY A 217 -4.35 -4.20 -6.82
C GLY A 217 -3.61 -3.02 -7.40
N ALA A 218 -4.36 -1.97 -7.75
CA ALA A 218 -3.79 -0.68 -8.15
C ALA A 218 -4.69 0.46 -7.65
N ALA A 219 -4.07 1.54 -7.21
CA ALA A 219 -4.75 2.76 -6.79
C ALA A 219 -3.97 3.97 -7.33
N ALA A 220 -4.68 4.99 -7.78
CA ALA A 220 -4.06 6.21 -8.29
C ALA A 220 -4.96 7.42 -8.07
N VAL A 221 -4.34 8.58 -7.94
CA VAL A 221 -4.99 9.89 -7.82
C VAL A 221 -4.47 10.84 -8.88
N LEU A 222 -5.28 11.86 -9.18
CA LEU A 222 -4.87 12.99 -9.99
C LEU A 222 -4.42 14.10 -9.04
N VAL A 223 -3.16 14.53 -9.19
CA VAL A 223 -2.59 15.63 -8.41
C VAL A 223 -2.39 16.82 -9.33
N MET A 224 -2.81 18.00 -8.92
CA MET A 224 -2.61 19.24 -9.67
C MET A 224 -2.48 20.42 -8.73
N SER A 225 -1.97 21.55 -9.23
CA SER A 225 -1.98 22.79 -8.46
C SER A 225 -3.43 23.29 -8.27
N ALA A 226 -3.69 24.00 -7.17
CA ALA A 226 -5.00 24.62 -6.92
C ALA A 226 -5.40 25.60 -8.04
N GLN A 227 -4.42 26.33 -8.59
CA GLN A 227 -4.63 27.23 -9.72
C GLN A 227 -5.06 26.46 -10.98
N LYS A 228 -4.42 25.31 -11.27
CA LYS A 228 -4.78 24.47 -12.41
C LYS A 228 -6.17 23.86 -12.26
N ALA A 229 -6.50 23.36 -11.07
CA ALA A 229 -7.85 22.87 -10.77
C ALA A 229 -8.91 23.93 -11.01
N ALA A 230 -8.68 25.16 -10.49
CA ALA A 230 -9.59 26.29 -10.70
C ALA A 230 -9.72 26.68 -12.19
N ALA A 231 -8.61 26.71 -12.93
CA ALA A 231 -8.61 27.01 -14.36
C ALA A 231 -9.39 25.98 -15.20
N LEU A 232 -9.45 24.73 -14.72
CA LEU A 232 -10.22 23.65 -15.33
C LEU A 232 -11.65 23.53 -14.78
N GLY A 233 -12.05 24.39 -13.84
CA GLY A 233 -13.38 24.32 -13.22
C GLY A 233 -13.60 23.08 -12.34
N LEU A 234 -12.53 22.48 -11.84
CA LEU A 234 -12.58 21.25 -11.04
C LEU A 234 -12.74 21.58 -9.55
N THR A 235 -13.59 20.81 -8.86
CA THR A 235 -13.67 20.82 -7.40
C THR A 235 -12.75 19.75 -6.84
N PRO A 236 -11.64 20.12 -6.16
CA PRO A 236 -10.73 19.13 -5.59
C PRO A 236 -11.38 18.35 -4.44
N LEU A 237 -11.05 17.06 -4.31
CA LEU A 237 -11.51 16.23 -3.19
C LEU A 237 -10.85 16.63 -1.86
N ALA A 238 -9.56 16.97 -1.92
CA ALA A 238 -8.77 17.35 -0.76
C ALA A 238 -7.57 18.21 -1.16
N ARG A 239 -6.92 18.82 -0.16
CA ARG A 239 -5.64 19.51 -0.31
C ARG A 239 -4.55 18.70 0.39
N ILE A 240 -3.43 18.50 -0.30
CA ILE A 240 -2.20 17.98 0.33
C ILE A 240 -1.64 19.08 1.25
N LYS A 241 -1.85 18.91 2.57
CA LYS A 241 -1.43 19.88 3.58
C LYS A 241 0.06 19.79 3.90
N ALA A 242 0.54 18.56 4.15
CA ALA A 242 1.93 18.26 4.43
C ALA A 242 2.19 16.77 4.18
N TYR A 243 3.46 16.41 4.07
CA TYR A 243 3.91 15.03 3.96
C TYR A 243 5.34 14.92 4.49
N ALA A 244 5.72 13.74 4.96
CA ALA A 244 7.07 13.46 5.43
C ALA A 244 7.43 11.99 5.22
N ASN A 245 8.73 11.73 5.17
CA ASN A 245 9.30 10.39 5.29
C ASN A 245 10.09 10.29 6.60
N ALA A 246 10.39 9.08 7.03
CA ALA A 246 11.31 8.83 8.12
C ALA A 246 12.03 7.49 7.88
N GLY A 247 13.17 7.32 8.55
CA GLY A 247 13.84 6.05 8.69
C GLY A 247 13.83 5.65 10.16
N VAL A 248 13.78 4.34 10.40
CA VAL A 248 13.91 3.70 11.71
C VAL A 248 14.83 2.49 11.55
N ASP A 249 15.17 1.84 12.65
CA ASP A 249 15.91 0.58 12.59
C ASP A 249 15.09 -0.47 11.78
N PRO A 250 15.71 -1.18 10.81
CA PRO A 250 15.00 -2.17 10.00
C PRO A 250 14.34 -3.29 10.81
N SER A 251 14.88 -3.64 11.98
CA SER A 251 14.31 -4.68 12.84
C SER A 251 12.96 -4.33 13.44
N VAL A 252 12.60 -3.04 13.45
CA VAL A 252 11.31 -2.50 13.91
C VAL A 252 10.69 -1.58 12.86
N MET A 253 10.85 -1.93 11.57
CA MET A 253 10.37 -1.12 10.44
C MET A 253 8.90 -0.70 10.57
N GLY A 254 8.07 -1.51 11.21
CA GLY A 254 6.66 -1.24 11.48
C GLY A 254 6.41 0.04 12.28
N MET A 255 7.41 0.56 13.00
CA MET A 255 7.34 1.82 13.74
C MET A 255 7.61 3.06 12.87
N GLY A 256 8.01 2.89 11.60
CA GLY A 256 8.25 3.97 10.65
C GLY A 256 7.14 5.04 10.55
N PRO A 257 5.83 4.69 10.66
CA PRO A 257 4.75 5.67 10.68
C PRO A 257 4.83 6.67 11.83
N VAL A 258 5.36 6.32 13.00
CA VAL A 258 5.41 7.24 14.16
C VAL A 258 6.24 8.51 13.84
N PRO A 259 7.54 8.41 13.49
CA PRO A 259 8.31 9.61 13.14
C PRO A 259 7.83 10.25 11.83
N ALA A 260 7.33 9.49 10.85
CA ALA A 260 6.80 10.07 9.62
C ALA A 260 5.57 10.95 9.88
N SER A 261 4.60 10.45 10.65
CA SER A 261 3.38 11.17 11.02
C SER A 261 3.67 12.36 11.91
N ARG A 262 4.54 12.24 12.92
CA ARG A 262 4.94 13.38 13.76
C ARG A 262 5.54 14.52 12.93
N ARG A 263 6.45 14.21 11.99
CA ARG A 263 7.04 15.21 11.09
C ARG A 263 6.01 15.81 10.12
N ALA A 264 5.07 15.02 9.62
CA ALA A 264 4.02 15.52 8.73
C ALA A 264 3.06 16.46 9.48
N LEU A 265 2.66 16.10 10.70
CA LEU A 265 1.84 16.93 11.58
C LEU A 265 2.55 18.24 11.95
N GLU A 266 3.83 18.18 12.32
CA GLU A 266 4.64 19.37 12.58
C GLU A 266 4.67 20.32 11.36
N ARG A 267 4.90 19.79 10.16
CA ARG A 267 4.87 20.57 8.91
C ARG A 267 3.49 21.15 8.60
N ALA A 268 2.43 20.45 9.00
CA ALA A 268 1.06 20.91 8.84
C ALA A 268 0.68 22.00 9.86
N GLY A 269 1.42 22.10 10.97
CA GLY A 269 1.02 22.88 12.14
C GLY A 269 -0.17 22.25 12.87
N TRP A 270 -0.24 20.92 12.87
CA TRP A 270 -1.33 20.15 13.48
C TRP A 270 -0.81 19.27 14.62
N THR A 271 -1.72 18.90 15.51
CA THR A 271 -1.56 17.89 16.54
C THR A 271 -2.33 16.63 16.17
N PRO A 272 -2.06 15.48 16.81
CA PRO A 272 -2.87 14.27 16.58
C PRO A 272 -4.36 14.46 16.87
N GLY A 273 -4.73 15.39 17.75
CA GLY A 273 -6.12 15.69 18.09
C GLY A 273 -6.88 16.49 17.02
N ASP A 274 -6.16 17.13 16.10
CA ASP A 274 -6.75 17.87 14.97
C ASP A 274 -7.18 16.96 13.82
N LEU A 275 -6.87 15.67 13.89
CA LEU A 275 -7.23 14.70 12.85
C LEU A 275 -8.67 14.21 13.02
N ASP A 276 -9.43 14.28 11.94
CA ASP A 276 -10.82 13.80 11.88
C ASP A 276 -10.93 12.36 11.38
N LEU A 277 -9.97 11.92 10.57
CA LEU A 277 -9.89 10.58 10.01
C LEU A 277 -8.43 10.23 9.72
N MET A 278 -8.05 8.99 9.98
CA MET A 278 -6.71 8.48 9.74
C MET A 278 -6.77 7.13 9.03
N GLU A 279 -5.97 6.97 7.99
CA GLU A 279 -5.70 5.67 7.35
C GLU A 279 -4.25 5.27 7.68
N ILE A 280 -4.10 4.26 8.53
CA ILE A 280 -2.83 3.75 9.03
C ILE A 280 -2.76 2.26 8.69
N ASN A 281 -1.97 1.94 7.67
CA ASN A 281 -1.92 0.61 7.07
C ASN A 281 -1.62 -0.52 8.08
N GLU A 282 -2.40 -1.60 7.99
CA GLU A 282 -2.40 -2.72 8.93
C GLU A 282 -1.57 -3.91 8.42
N ALA A 283 -0.31 -3.68 8.02
CA ALA A 283 0.56 -4.78 7.57
C ALA A 283 0.64 -5.93 8.60
N PHE A 284 0.69 -5.58 9.88
CA PHE A 284 0.58 -6.49 11.02
C PHE A 284 -0.15 -5.75 12.15
N ALA A 285 -1.04 -6.44 12.87
CA ALA A 285 -1.73 -5.88 14.03
C ALA A 285 -0.74 -5.38 15.09
N ALA A 286 0.36 -6.12 15.30
CA ALA A 286 1.42 -5.76 16.23
C ALA A 286 1.97 -4.34 16.02
N GLN A 287 2.32 -4.00 14.77
CA GLN A 287 2.84 -2.66 14.48
C GLN A 287 1.76 -1.59 14.52
N ALA A 288 0.55 -1.89 14.03
CA ALA A 288 -0.53 -0.90 14.00
C ALA A 288 -0.89 -0.44 15.42
N LEU A 289 -1.06 -1.40 16.33
CA LEU A 289 -1.30 -1.15 17.76
C LEU A 289 -0.16 -0.38 18.41
N ALA A 290 1.10 -0.76 18.15
CA ALA A 290 2.26 -0.04 18.67
C ALA A 290 2.32 1.41 18.16
N VAL A 291 2.03 1.65 16.88
CA VAL A 291 1.93 3.00 16.29
C VAL A 291 0.82 3.80 16.97
N HIS A 292 -0.38 3.25 17.15
CA HIS A 292 -1.48 3.92 17.83
C HIS A 292 -1.11 4.31 19.27
N LYS A 293 -0.50 3.38 20.01
CA LYS A 293 -0.02 3.61 21.38
C LYS A 293 1.00 4.74 21.44
N GLN A 294 1.92 4.82 20.48
CA GLN A 294 2.95 5.86 20.43
C GLN A 294 2.44 7.21 19.94
N MET A 295 1.42 7.23 19.09
CA MET A 295 0.81 8.47 18.58
C MET A 295 -0.22 9.05 19.54
N GLY A 296 -0.86 8.22 20.36
CA GLY A 296 -1.83 8.67 21.36
C GLY A 296 -3.06 9.36 20.77
N TRP A 297 -3.39 9.08 19.51
CA TRP A 297 -4.58 9.59 18.84
C TRP A 297 -5.83 8.76 19.16
N ASP A 298 -6.99 9.27 18.77
CA ASP A 298 -8.26 8.56 18.88
C ASP A 298 -8.37 7.45 17.82
N THR A 299 -8.33 6.18 18.26
CA THR A 299 -8.41 5.04 17.36
C THR A 299 -9.78 4.81 16.75
N SER A 300 -10.85 5.43 17.26
CA SER A 300 -12.18 5.37 16.64
C SER A 300 -12.24 6.11 15.29
N LYS A 301 -11.26 6.98 15.03
CA LYS A 301 -11.08 7.70 13.77
C LYS A 301 -10.10 7.01 12.81
N VAL A 302 -9.52 5.88 13.20
CA VAL A 302 -8.54 5.14 12.40
C VAL A 302 -9.23 4.02 11.61
N ASN A 303 -8.96 3.96 10.30
CA ASN A 303 -9.38 2.91 9.38
C ASN A 303 -10.88 2.60 9.53
N VAL A 304 -11.73 3.62 9.46
CA VAL A 304 -13.15 3.50 9.86
C VAL A 304 -13.95 2.51 9.00
N ASN A 305 -13.41 2.13 7.84
CA ASN A 305 -13.98 1.17 6.90
C ASN A 305 -13.23 -0.16 6.85
N GLY A 306 -12.35 -0.46 7.81
CA GLY A 306 -11.49 -1.65 7.77
C GLY A 306 -10.08 -1.26 8.07
#